data_AF-A0A8H6QK06-F1
#
_entry.id   AF-A0A8H6QK06-F1
#
_cell.length_a   1.000
_cell.length_b   1.000
_cell.length_c   1.000
_cell.angle_alpha   90.00
_cell.angle_beta   90.00
_cell.angle_gamma   90.00
#
_symmetry.space_group_name_H-M   'P 1'
#
loop_
_entity.id
_entity.type
_entity.pdbx_description
1 polymer ?
#
loop_
_entity_poly.entity_id
_entity_poly.type
_entity_poly.pdbx_seq_one_letter_code
_entity_poly.pdbx_strand_id
1 'polypeptide(L)'
;MKPKDIDPIVYAIYQWEDIIQDPSAVDIPHALDDPLPIINIHTNGMMCQRAPKTCQYITTHMNTMRKHWKQAHRWTQTNHHSRVVRAKKAQGEAELSHLVHIQSHDPQPEEQARTAPTAHIQATINAVIQAWEQAQAQAKADQAIQASQITDANPWLRMTRWAEYLQGIQAHDLLACVVAPEEDPIDATEQRVQVIWHTMEQVTRKSQQTVQQCGQAIRVEAVRSEKGQIPHWPLLAYMDEAAIKKHVQPWQQILAFIAQTQALHNWTSP
;
A
#
# COMPACT_ATOMS: atom_id res chain seq x y z
N MET A 1 -46.44 -69.31 -8.17
CA MET A 1 -46.15 -68.25 -7.17
C MET A 1 -46.03 -66.94 -7.92
N LYS A 2 -46.91 -65.96 -7.65
CA LYS A 2 -46.90 -64.64 -8.30
C LYS A 2 -45.78 -63.79 -7.69
N PRO A 3 -44.89 -63.15 -8.47
CA PRO A 3 -44.00 -62.15 -7.93
C PRO A 3 -44.82 -60.89 -7.63
N LYS A 4 -44.67 -60.42 -6.39
CA LYS A 4 -45.27 -59.23 -5.80
C LYS A 4 -44.78 -57.97 -6.52
N ASP A 5 -45.69 -57.01 -6.65
CA ASP A 5 -45.53 -55.59 -6.95
C ASP A 5 -44.07 -55.11 -7.03
N ILE A 6 -43.58 -55.00 -8.27
CA ILE A 6 -42.40 -54.19 -8.58
C ILE A 6 -42.84 -52.75 -8.36
N ASP A 7 -42.22 -52.07 -7.41
CA ASP A 7 -42.46 -50.66 -7.11
C ASP A 7 -42.51 -49.85 -8.42
N PRO A 8 -43.53 -49.01 -8.64
CA PRO A 8 -43.69 -48.27 -9.90
C PRO A 8 -42.47 -47.40 -10.23
N ILE A 9 -41.70 -47.03 -9.21
CA ILE A 9 -40.41 -46.32 -9.30
C ILE A 9 -39.35 -47.19 -9.98
N VAL A 10 -39.25 -48.47 -9.61
CA VAL A 10 -38.27 -49.40 -10.17
C VAL A 10 -38.60 -49.67 -11.64
N TYR A 11 -39.88 -49.85 -11.97
CA TYR A 11 -40.29 -49.97 -13.38
C TYR A 11 -39.98 -48.71 -14.19
N ALA A 12 -40.21 -47.51 -13.62
CA ALA A 12 -39.88 -46.26 -14.29
C ALA A 12 -38.38 -46.09 -14.54
N ILE A 13 -37.52 -46.49 -13.59
CA ILE A 13 -36.05 -46.43 -13.73
C ILE A 13 -35.55 -47.40 -14.83
N TYR A 14 -36.17 -48.57 -14.97
CA TYR A 14 -35.83 -49.52 -16.05
C TYR A 14 -36.23 -49.03 -17.46
N GLN A 15 -37.13 -48.05 -17.57
CA GLN A 15 -37.58 -47.47 -18.85
C GLN A 15 -36.73 -46.27 -19.29
N TRP A 16 -35.77 -45.81 -18.47
CA TRP A 16 -34.87 -44.73 -18.87
C TRP A 16 -33.79 -45.30 -19.79
N GLU A 17 -33.88 -44.96 -21.07
CA GLU A 17 -32.80 -45.20 -22.02
C GLU A 17 -31.57 -44.36 -21.57
N ASP A 18 -30.37 -44.93 -21.72
CA ASP A 18 -29.06 -44.38 -21.29
C ASP A 18 -28.67 -44.51 -19.80
N ILE A 19 -29.38 -45.28 -18.97
CA ILE A 19 -28.86 -45.67 -17.64
C ILE A 19 -28.10 -47.00 -17.72
N ILE A 20 -26.83 -46.97 -17.33
CA ILE A 20 -26.03 -48.19 -17.12
C ILE A 20 -26.56 -48.93 -15.88
N GLN A 21 -27.18 -50.09 -16.09
CA GLN A 21 -27.81 -50.89 -15.03
C GLN A 21 -26.81 -51.74 -14.23
N ASP A 22 -25.62 -51.99 -14.78
CA ASP A 22 -24.53 -52.69 -14.09
C ASP A 22 -23.60 -51.69 -13.39
N PRO A 23 -23.54 -51.65 -12.05
CA PRO A 23 -22.67 -50.73 -11.32
C PRO A 23 -21.18 -50.88 -11.66
N SER A 24 -20.79 -52.06 -12.14
CA SER A 24 -19.41 -52.41 -12.50
C SER A 24 -18.99 -51.83 -13.86
N ALA A 25 -19.96 -51.45 -14.70
CA ALA A 25 -19.76 -50.92 -16.05
C ALA A 25 -19.75 -49.38 -16.08
N VAL A 26 -19.98 -48.72 -14.95
CA VAL A 26 -19.93 -47.25 -14.84
C VAL A 26 -18.47 -46.82 -14.67
N ASP A 27 -17.89 -46.29 -15.75
CA ASP A 27 -16.60 -45.60 -15.68
C ASP A 27 -16.85 -44.13 -15.26
N ILE A 28 -16.62 -43.82 -13.99
CA ILE A 28 -16.75 -42.44 -13.48
C ILE A 28 -15.43 -41.72 -13.72
N PRO A 29 -15.39 -40.75 -14.64
CA PRO A 29 -14.14 -40.05 -14.95
C PRO A 29 -13.65 -39.28 -13.71
N HIS A 30 -12.35 -39.38 -13.45
CA HIS A 30 -11.71 -38.68 -12.33
C HIS A 30 -11.67 -37.14 -12.50
N ALA A 31 -11.87 -36.65 -13.73
CA ALA A 31 -11.99 -35.24 -14.07
C ALA A 31 -12.93 -35.09 -15.28
N LEU A 32 -13.69 -34.00 -15.31
CA LEU A 32 -14.52 -33.63 -16.46
C LEU A 32 -13.79 -32.54 -17.25
N ASP A 33 -13.69 -32.71 -18.57
CA ASP A 33 -13.08 -31.71 -19.46
C ASP A 33 -13.96 -30.46 -19.60
N ASP A 34 -15.28 -30.64 -19.54
CA ASP A 34 -16.28 -29.57 -19.63
C ASP A 34 -17.08 -29.42 -18.32
N PRO A 35 -17.41 -28.18 -17.90
CA PRO A 35 -18.19 -27.95 -16.70
C PRO A 35 -19.64 -28.41 -16.88
N LEU A 36 -20.19 -29.10 -15.88
CA LEU A 36 -21.59 -29.50 -15.89
C LEU A 36 -22.49 -28.26 -15.82
N PRO A 37 -23.44 -28.09 -16.76
CA PRO A 37 -24.24 -26.86 -16.89
C PRO A 37 -25.16 -26.56 -15.69
N ILE A 38 -25.42 -27.55 -14.83
CA ILE A 38 -26.23 -27.40 -13.62
C ILE A 38 -25.41 -26.89 -12.43
N ILE A 39 -24.08 -26.97 -12.49
CA ILE A 39 -23.20 -26.57 -11.39
C ILE A 39 -22.75 -25.13 -11.61
N ASN A 40 -23.04 -24.26 -10.65
CA ASN A 40 -22.56 -22.87 -10.67
C ASN A 40 -21.02 -22.86 -10.67
N ILE A 41 -20.44 -22.32 -11.74
CA ILE A 41 -18.99 -22.18 -11.87
C ILE A 41 -18.58 -20.90 -11.16
N HIS A 42 -17.71 -21.03 -10.16
CA HIS A 42 -17.14 -19.89 -9.45
C HIS A 42 -15.70 -19.62 -9.94
N THR A 43 -15.47 -18.44 -10.51
CA THR A 43 -14.20 -18.04 -11.15
C THR A 43 -13.09 -17.66 -10.16
N ASN A 44 -13.41 -17.55 -8.86
CA ASN A 44 -12.48 -17.09 -7.82
C ASN A 44 -12.05 -18.21 -6.85
N GLY A 45 -12.02 -19.46 -7.32
CA GLY A 45 -11.58 -20.61 -6.52
C GLY A 45 -10.11 -20.50 -6.09
N MET A 46 -9.85 -20.60 -4.80
CA MET A 46 -8.52 -20.60 -4.19
C MET A 46 -8.28 -21.90 -3.44
N MET A 47 -7.22 -22.63 -3.77
CA MET A 47 -6.82 -23.86 -3.07
C MET A 47 -5.72 -23.61 -2.04
N CYS A 48 -5.78 -24.29 -0.90
CA CYS A 48 -4.77 -24.24 0.14
C CYS A 48 -3.48 -24.97 -0.29
N GLN A 49 -2.32 -24.33 -0.17
CA GLN A 49 -1.02 -24.93 -0.51
C GLN A 49 -0.10 -25.22 0.68
N ARG A 50 -0.56 -25.06 1.92
CA ARG A 50 0.31 -25.28 3.09
C ARG A 50 0.76 -26.73 3.25
N ALA A 51 -0.01 -27.68 2.72
CA ALA A 51 0.37 -29.09 2.65
C ALA A 51 -0.21 -29.72 1.38
N PRO A 52 0.41 -29.53 0.19
CA PRO A 52 -0.19 -29.87 -1.11
C PRO A 52 -0.55 -31.35 -1.27
N LYS A 53 0.12 -32.24 -0.53
CA LYS A 53 -0.11 -33.69 -0.56
C LYS A 53 -1.21 -34.17 0.40
N THR A 54 -1.63 -33.34 1.35
CA THR A 54 -2.54 -33.74 2.43
C THR A 54 -3.70 -32.77 2.66
N CYS A 55 -3.67 -31.58 2.08
CA CYS A 55 -4.69 -30.56 2.20
C CYS A 55 -5.13 -30.08 0.81
N GLN A 56 -6.33 -30.49 0.39
CA GLN A 56 -6.96 -30.12 -0.87
C GLN A 56 -8.13 -29.13 -0.67
N TYR A 57 -8.05 -28.32 0.38
CA TYR A 57 -9.14 -27.41 0.73
C TYR A 57 -9.26 -26.25 -0.28
N ILE A 58 -10.46 -26.02 -0.81
CA ILE A 58 -10.76 -24.97 -1.80
C ILE A 58 -11.84 -24.02 -1.25
N THR A 59 -11.68 -22.72 -1.46
CA THR A 59 -12.69 -21.71 -1.12
C THR A 59 -12.62 -20.52 -2.06
N THR A 60 -13.71 -19.77 -2.19
CA THR A 60 -13.79 -18.57 -3.03
C THR A 60 -13.45 -17.28 -2.29
N HIS A 61 -13.32 -17.33 -0.96
CA HIS A 61 -13.11 -16.14 -0.12
C HIS A 61 -11.88 -16.26 0.80
N MET A 62 -11.05 -15.22 0.81
CA MET A 62 -9.80 -15.16 1.58
C MET A 62 -10.01 -15.28 3.09
N ASN A 63 -11.09 -14.71 3.62
CA ASN A 63 -11.40 -14.78 5.05
C ASN A 63 -11.65 -16.23 5.51
N THR A 64 -12.30 -17.02 4.66
CA THR A 64 -12.55 -18.45 4.89
C THR A 64 -11.25 -19.24 4.83
N MET A 65 -10.37 -18.92 3.87
CA MET A 65 -9.04 -19.53 3.77
C MET A 65 -8.19 -19.27 5.02
N ARG A 66 -8.19 -18.03 5.53
CA ARG A 66 -7.49 -17.70 6.78
C ARG A 66 -8.03 -18.48 7.98
N LYS A 67 -9.36 -18.66 8.08
CA LYS A 67 -9.98 -19.47 9.13
C LYS A 67 -9.54 -20.93 9.03
N HIS A 68 -9.53 -21.48 7.81
CA HIS A 68 -9.02 -22.82 7.54
C HIS A 68 -7.55 -22.98 7.98
N TRP A 69 -6.67 -22.01 7.66
CA TRP A 69 -5.27 -22.05 8.12
C TRP A 69 -5.13 -22.04 9.64
N LYS A 70 -5.95 -21.24 10.35
CA LYS A 70 -5.96 -21.23 11.83
C LYS A 70 -6.31 -22.60 12.41
N GLN A 71 -7.29 -23.27 11.81
CA GLN A 71 -7.86 -24.51 12.37
C GLN A 71 -7.07 -25.76 11.94
N ALA A 72 -6.77 -25.91 10.65
CA ALA A 72 -6.14 -27.11 10.09
C ALA A 72 -4.60 -27.07 10.17
N HIS A 73 -4.00 -25.87 10.16
CA HIS A 73 -2.54 -25.68 10.14
C HIS A 73 -2.01 -24.93 11.37
N ARG A 74 -2.83 -24.74 12.41
CA ARG A 74 -2.49 -24.02 13.65
C ARG A 74 -1.83 -22.66 13.37
N TRP A 75 -2.29 -21.98 12.31
CA TRP A 75 -1.75 -20.67 11.94
C TRP A 75 -2.19 -19.61 12.96
N THR A 76 -1.25 -18.84 13.48
CA THR A 76 -1.53 -17.70 14.36
C THR A 76 -1.10 -16.41 13.68
N GLN A 77 -2.02 -15.45 13.60
CA GLN A 77 -1.73 -14.10 13.12
C GLN A 77 -1.07 -13.34 14.28
N THR A 78 0.21 -13.01 14.16
CA THR A 78 0.90 -12.17 15.15
C THR A 78 0.32 -10.75 15.08
N ASN A 79 -0.66 -10.46 15.94
CA ASN A 79 -1.19 -9.12 16.15
C ASN A 79 -0.27 -8.37 17.13
N HIS A 80 0.86 -7.88 16.65
CA HIS A 80 1.56 -6.81 17.34
C HIS A 80 1.04 -5.45 16.84
N HIS A 81 0.37 -4.74 17.74
CA HIS A 81 -0.04 -3.34 17.59
C HIS A 81 1.20 -2.44 17.57
N SER A 82 1.87 -2.35 16.43
CA SER A 82 2.85 -1.31 16.17
C SER A 82 3.08 -1.13 14.67
N ARG A 83 2.66 0.05 14.20
CA ARG A 83 2.99 0.79 12.98
C ARG A 83 4.05 0.17 12.05
N VAL A 84 3.65 -0.74 11.15
CA VAL A 84 4.42 -1.06 9.94
C VAL A 84 3.44 -1.34 8.79
N VAL A 85 3.10 -0.30 8.02
CA VAL A 85 2.15 -0.40 6.89
C VAL A 85 2.84 -0.90 5.62
N ARG A 86 4.18 -0.80 5.51
CA ARG A 86 4.93 -1.20 4.30
C ARG A 86 5.41 -2.66 4.29
N ALA A 87 5.87 -3.20 5.43
CA ALA A 87 6.26 -4.62 5.53
C ALA A 87 5.04 -5.57 5.47
N LYS A 88 3.86 -5.10 5.90
CA LYS A 88 2.60 -5.86 5.77
C LYS A 88 2.17 -6.06 4.31
N LYS A 89 2.54 -5.15 3.40
CA LYS A 89 2.23 -5.26 1.98
C LYS A 89 3.14 -6.30 1.29
N ALA A 90 4.44 -6.27 1.58
CA ALA A 90 5.39 -7.26 1.07
C ALA A 90 5.14 -8.68 1.63
N GLN A 91 4.71 -8.79 2.89
CA GLN A 91 4.34 -10.08 3.48
C GLN A 91 2.99 -10.59 2.95
N GLY A 92 2.02 -9.71 2.68
CA GLY A 92 0.79 -10.05 1.97
C GLY A 92 1.00 -10.44 0.51
N GLU A 93 1.95 -9.80 -0.18
CA GLU A 93 2.37 -10.14 -1.55
C GLU A 93 3.15 -11.47 -1.60
N ALA A 94 3.95 -11.79 -0.57
CA ALA A 94 4.53 -13.12 -0.40
C ALA A 94 3.49 -14.19 -0.02
N GLU A 95 2.44 -13.84 0.72
CA GLU A 95 1.31 -14.75 1.05
C GLU A 95 0.46 -15.12 -0.18
N LEU A 96 0.43 -14.27 -1.23
CA LEU A 96 -0.19 -14.57 -2.53
C LEU A 96 0.62 -15.57 -3.37
N SER A 97 1.89 -15.84 -3.04
CA SER A 97 2.71 -16.82 -3.75
C SER A 97 2.28 -18.28 -3.51
N HIS A 98 1.35 -18.50 -2.56
CA HIS A 98 0.85 -19.81 -2.16
C HIS A 98 -0.59 -20.08 -2.66
N LEU A 99 -1.04 -19.36 -3.68
CA LEU A 99 -2.34 -19.50 -4.29
C LEU A 99 -2.17 -19.76 -5.78
N VAL A 100 -2.69 -20.88 -6.27
CA VAL A 100 -2.93 -21.07 -7.70
C VAL A 100 -4.35 -20.57 -7.97
N HIS A 101 -4.47 -19.51 -8.75
CA HIS A 101 -5.72 -19.18 -9.42
C HIS A 101 -5.98 -20.29 -10.43
N ILE A 102 -7.06 -21.04 -10.24
CA ILE A 102 -7.53 -21.97 -11.26
C ILE A 102 -8.24 -21.12 -12.30
N GLN A 103 -7.58 -20.88 -13.45
CA GLN A 103 -8.23 -20.28 -14.61
C GLN A 103 -9.24 -21.27 -15.17
N SER A 104 -10.52 -20.90 -15.20
CA SER A 104 -11.49 -21.59 -16.04
C SER A 104 -11.26 -21.17 -17.49
N HIS A 105 -11.25 -22.15 -18.39
CA HIS A 105 -11.28 -21.92 -19.83
C HIS A 105 -12.64 -21.30 -20.18
N ASP A 106 -12.71 -19.98 -20.30
CA ASP A 106 -13.82 -19.35 -21.02
C ASP A 106 -13.48 -19.35 -22.52
N PRO A 107 -14.41 -19.74 -23.41
CA PRO A 107 -14.30 -19.45 -24.83
C PRO A 107 -14.45 -17.94 -25.03
N GLN A 108 -13.33 -17.28 -25.35
CA GLN A 108 -13.24 -15.86 -25.62
C GLN A 108 -14.12 -15.50 -26.85
N PRO A 109 -15.03 -14.51 -26.77
CA PRO A 109 -15.63 -13.95 -27.97
C PRO A 109 -14.54 -13.25 -28.78
N GLU A 110 -14.42 -13.57 -30.08
CA GLU A 110 -13.52 -12.88 -31.01
C GLU A 110 -13.95 -11.42 -31.18
N GLU A 111 -13.41 -10.54 -30.34
CA GLU A 111 -13.53 -9.11 -30.53
C GLU A 111 -12.46 -8.65 -31.53
N GLN A 112 -12.86 -8.59 -32.80
CA GLN A 112 -12.04 -8.05 -33.89
C GLN A 112 -11.65 -6.60 -33.57
N ALA A 113 -10.36 -6.40 -33.28
CA ALA A 113 -9.77 -5.09 -33.03
C ALA A 113 -9.91 -4.17 -34.25
N ARG A 114 -10.91 -3.30 -34.22
CA ARG A 114 -10.93 -2.09 -35.06
C ARG A 114 -9.98 -1.07 -34.44
N THR A 115 -8.84 -0.85 -35.08
CA THR A 115 -7.89 0.21 -34.71
C THR A 115 -8.49 1.59 -34.99
N ALA A 116 -9.07 2.20 -33.97
CA ALA A 116 -9.36 3.63 -33.91
C ALA A 116 -8.28 4.36 -33.08
N PRO A 117 -8.12 5.69 -33.17
CA PRO A 117 -7.00 6.44 -32.57
C PRO A 117 -7.18 6.63 -31.06
N THR A 118 -7.06 5.54 -30.29
CA THR A 118 -7.23 5.52 -28.82
C THR A 118 -6.16 6.33 -28.09
N ALA A 119 -4.96 6.47 -28.68
CA ALA A 119 -3.84 7.19 -28.08
C ALA A 119 -4.11 8.70 -27.92
N HIS A 120 -4.77 9.33 -28.90
CA HIS A 120 -5.06 10.77 -28.85
C HIS A 120 -6.18 11.09 -27.84
N ILE A 121 -7.16 10.18 -27.72
CA ILE A 121 -8.24 10.28 -26.74
C ILE A 121 -7.67 10.14 -25.32
N GLN A 122 -6.81 9.15 -25.08
CA GLN A 122 -6.18 8.95 -23.76
C GLN A 122 -5.24 10.10 -23.37
N ALA A 123 -4.47 10.64 -24.33
CA ALA A 123 -3.62 11.80 -24.09
C ALA A 123 -4.44 13.04 -23.70
N THR A 124 -5.56 13.27 -24.39
CA THR A 124 -6.49 14.36 -24.07
C THR A 124 -7.12 14.19 -22.69
N ILE A 125 -7.54 12.97 -22.33
CA ILE A 125 -8.08 12.67 -20.99
C ILE A 125 -7.03 12.94 -19.91
N ASN A 126 -5.79 12.47 -20.11
CA ASN A 126 -4.71 12.69 -19.15
C ASN A 126 -4.38 14.18 -19.00
N ALA A 127 -4.38 14.95 -20.09
CA ALA A 127 -4.13 16.39 -20.06
C ALA A 127 -5.23 17.13 -19.27
N VAL A 128 -6.49 16.73 -19.42
CA VAL A 128 -7.61 17.32 -18.66
C VAL A 128 -7.51 16.98 -17.17
N ILE A 129 -7.15 15.74 -16.82
CA ILE A 129 -6.93 15.34 -15.43
C ILE A 129 -5.78 16.17 -14.82
N GLN A 130 -4.65 16.29 -15.53
CA GLN A 130 -3.52 17.10 -15.07
C GLN A 130 -3.87 18.57 -14.91
N ALA A 131 -4.60 19.17 -15.87
CA ALA A 131 -5.04 20.55 -15.78
C ALA A 131 -6.00 20.78 -14.60
N TRP A 132 -6.89 19.83 -14.34
CA TRP A 132 -7.80 19.88 -13.19
C TRP A 132 -7.06 19.73 -11.86
N GLU A 133 -6.12 18.79 -11.75
CA GLU A 133 -5.26 18.62 -10.58
C GLU A 133 -4.41 19.86 -10.31
N GLN A 134 -3.84 20.46 -11.36
CA GLN A 134 -3.09 21.72 -11.27
C GLN A 134 -3.97 22.88 -10.83
N ALA A 135 -5.17 23.03 -11.42
CA ALA A 135 -6.12 24.06 -11.01
C ALA A 135 -6.59 23.87 -9.56
N GLN A 136 -6.77 22.62 -9.12
CA GLN A 136 -7.12 22.32 -7.74
C GLN A 136 -5.96 22.57 -6.78
N ALA A 137 -4.72 22.29 -7.19
CA ALA A 137 -3.52 22.59 -6.42
C ALA A 137 -3.30 24.11 -6.30
N GLN A 138 -3.50 24.85 -7.38
CA GLN A 138 -3.48 26.32 -7.39
C GLN A 138 -4.58 26.91 -6.52
N ALA A 139 -5.83 26.46 -6.66
CA ALA A 139 -6.93 26.90 -5.82
C ALA A 139 -6.70 26.63 -4.32
N LYS A 140 -6.02 25.52 -3.98
CA LYS A 140 -5.58 25.23 -2.61
C LYS A 140 -4.40 26.09 -2.15
N ALA A 141 -3.48 26.43 -3.04
CA ALA A 141 -2.33 27.28 -2.75
C ALA A 141 -2.75 28.76 -2.54
N ASP A 142 -3.79 29.20 -3.25
CA ASP A 142 -4.37 30.55 -3.16
C ASP A 142 -5.40 30.67 -2.02
N GLN A 143 -5.65 29.59 -1.28
CA GLN A 143 -6.56 29.58 -0.15
C GLN A 143 -5.82 29.98 1.13
N ALA A 144 -6.34 31.01 1.80
CA ALA A 144 -5.86 31.42 3.11
C ALA A 144 -6.17 30.33 4.15
N ILE A 145 -5.18 29.97 4.95
CA ILE A 145 -5.32 28.96 5.99
C ILE A 145 -6.30 29.45 7.04
N GLN A 146 -7.34 28.66 7.30
CA GLN A 146 -8.30 28.91 8.36
C GLN A 146 -8.05 27.92 9.50
N ALA A 147 -7.85 28.44 10.71
CA ALA A 147 -7.63 27.61 11.91
C ALA A 147 -8.76 26.57 12.11
N SER A 148 -9.99 26.90 11.74
CA SER A 148 -11.16 26.02 11.81
C SER A 148 -11.14 24.83 10.83
N GLN A 149 -10.34 24.91 9.76
CA GLN A 149 -10.20 23.85 8.76
C GLN A 149 -9.11 22.82 9.15
N ILE A 150 -8.19 23.20 10.03
CA ILE A 150 -7.15 22.29 10.53
C ILE A 150 -7.76 21.42 11.63
N THR A 151 -8.29 20.27 11.24
CA THR A 151 -8.65 19.21 12.18
C THR A 151 -7.36 18.55 12.69
N ASP A 152 -6.69 19.20 13.64
CA ASP A 152 -5.42 18.71 14.19
C ASP A 152 -5.61 17.40 14.95
N ALA A 153 -5.36 16.28 14.26
CA ALA A 153 -5.38 14.95 14.84
C ALA A 153 -4.22 14.73 15.84
N ASN A 154 -3.18 15.59 15.82
CA ASN A 154 -2.01 15.49 16.70
C ASN A 154 -2.15 16.38 17.95
N PRO A 155 -2.18 15.82 19.17
CA PRO A 155 -2.29 16.59 20.42
C PRO A 155 -1.20 17.65 20.62
N TRP A 156 0.02 17.42 20.12
CA TRP A 156 1.11 18.38 20.26
C TRP A 156 0.90 19.63 19.39
N LEU A 157 0.38 19.46 18.16
CA LEU A 157 0.04 20.59 17.28
C LEU A 157 -1.07 21.46 17.88
N ARG A 158 -2.08 20.83 18.50
CA ARG A 158 -3.12 21.53 19.28
C ARG A 158 -2.55 22.32 20.46
N MET A 159 -1.59 21.75 21.18
CA MET A 159 -0.96 22.41 22.32
C MET A 159 -0.11 23.62 21.90
N THR A 160 0.56 23.52 20.76
CA THR A 160 1.45 24.57 20.22
C THR A 160 0.71 25.57 19.34
N ARG A 161 -0.61 25.42 19.17
CA ARG A 161 -1.49 26.38 18.48
C ARG A 161 -1.02 26.76 17.08
N TRP A 162 -0.52 25.77 16.33
CA TRP A 162 -0.09 25.98 14.94
C TRP A 162 -1.23 26.45 14.04
N ALA A 163 -2.47 25.97 14.29
CA ALA A 163 -3.62 26.39 13.52
C ALA A 163 -3.90 27.89 13.65
N GLU A 164 -3.73 28.45 14.86
CA GLU A 164 -3.84 29.88 15.12
C GLU A 164 -2.63 30.65 14.58
N TYR A 165 -1.41 30.10 14.73
CA TYR A 165 -0.19 30.72 14.20
C TYR A 165 -0.23 30.90 12.68
N LEU A 166 -0.81 29.95 11.96
CA LEU A 166 -0.89 29.97 10.50
C LEU A 166 -2.15 30.65 9.95
N GLN A 167 -3.03 31.15 10.81
CA GLN A 167 -4.32 31.69 10.39
C GLN A 167 -4.15 32.93 9.50
N GLY A 168 -4.81 32.92 8.34
CA GLY A 168 -4.80 34.04 7.39
C GLY A 168 -3.59 34.08 6.46
N ILE A 169 -2.60 33.20 6.64
CA ILE A 169 -1.46 33.07 5.73
C ILE A 169 -1.90 32.27 4.51
N GLN A 170 -1.48 32.71 3.32
CA GLN A 170 -1.73 31.96 2.09
C GLN A 170 -0.83 30.74 2.02
N ALA A 171 -1.38 29.61 1.57
CA ALA A 171 -0.61 28.38 1.48
C ALA A 171 0.60 28.52 0.53
N HIS A 172 0.50 29.32 -0.55
CA HIS A 172 1.62 29.57 -1.45
C HIS A 172 2.78 30.32 -0.78
N ASP A 173 2.51 31.27 0.13
CA ASP A 173 3.54 32.01 0.85
C ASP A 173 4.36 31.08 1.75
N LEU A 174 3.70 30.15 2.44
CA LEU A 174 4.38 29.13 3.26
C LEU A 174 5.17 28.15 2.41
N LEU A 175 4.65 27.77 1.25
CA LEU A 175 5.34 26.88 0.32
C LEU A 175 6.60 27.54 -0.23
N ALA A 176 6.57 28.84 -0.55
CA ALA A 176 7.76 29.58 -0.96
C ALA A 176 8.86 29.52 0.12
N CYS A 177 8.49 29.57 1.40
CA CYS A 177 9.45 29.51 2.50
C CYS A 177 10.15 28.16 2.72
N VAL A 178 9.67 27.07 2.10
CA VAL A 178 10.26 25.72 2.24
C VAL A 178 10.90 25.21 0.96
N VAL A 179 10.81 25.96 -0.14
CA VAL A 179 11.43 25.59 -1.41
C VAL A 179 12.95 25.68 -1.29
N ALA A 180 13.64 24.82 -2.06
CA ALA A 180 15.09 24.86 -2.13
C ALA A 180 15.55 26.22 -2.65
N PRO A 181 16.57 26.85 -2.02
CA PRO A 181 17.08 28.14 -2.47
C PRO A 181 17.67 28.03 -3.87
N GLU A 182 17.64 29.12 -4.62
CA GLU A 182 18.24 29.19 -5.95
C GLU A 182 19.75 28.94 -5.90
N GLU A 183 20.35 28.55 -7.03
CA GLU A 183 21.79 28.25 -7.11
C GLU A 183 22.66 29.51 -6.99
N ASP A 184 22.19 30.65 -7.49
CA ASP A 184 22.91 31.94 -7.43
C ASP A 184 22.02 33.06 -6.85
N PRO A 185 21.75 33.02 -5.53
CA PRO A 185 20.85 33.98 -4.90
C PRO A 185 21.46 35.39 -4.86
N ILE A 186 20.67 36.37 -5.32
CA ILE A 186 21.06 37.79 -5.33
C ILE A 186 20.85 38.40 -3.93
N ASP A 187 19.80 37.98 -3.23
CA ASP A 187 19.45 38.50 -1.92
C ASP A 187 20.29 37.91 -0.79
N ALA A 188 20.64 38.74 0.19
CA ALA A 188 21.45 38.33 1.33
C ALA A 188 20.73 37.31 2.23
N THR A 189 19.39 37.32 2.28
CA THR A 189 18.60 36.33 3.03
C THR A 189 18.65 34.99 2.33
N GLU A 190 18.41 34.97 1.01
CA GLU A 190 18.47 33.75 0.21
C GLU A 190 19.87 33.11 0.25
N GLN A 191 20.93 33.92 0.22
CA GLN A 191 22.31 33.45 0.42
C GLN A 191 22.49 32.76 1.79
N ARG A 192 21.95 33.33 2.87
CA ARG A 192 21.99 32.70 4.20
C ARG A 192 21.22 31.38 4.21
N VAL A 193 20.03 31.36 3.62
CA VAL A 193 19.21 30.14 3.49
C VAL A 193 19.96 29.08 2.71
N GLN A 194 20.63 29.44 1.63
CA GLN A 194 21.47 28.55 0.83
C GLN A 194 22.62 27.94 1.64
N VAL A 195 23.32 28.75 2.44
CA VAL A 195 24.37 28.27 3.34
C VAL A 195 23.81 27.28 4.36
N ILE A 196 22.67 27.59 4.99
CA ILE A 196 21.99 26.70 5.94
C ILE A 196 21.59 25.40 5.26
N TRP A 197 21.01 25.48 4.07
CA TRP A 197 20.54 24.35 3.29
C TRP A 197 21.67 23.37 2.97
N HIS A 198 22.79 23.87 2.44
CA HIS A 198 23.95 23.05 2.12
C HIS A 198 24.64 22.52 3.39
N THR A 199 24.74 23.35 4.44
CA THR A 199 25.34 22.94 5.71
C THR A 199 24.59 21.76 6.33
N MET A 200 23.25 21.77 6.28
CA MET A 200 22.44 20.67 6.82
C MET A 200 22.67 19.35 6.07
N GLU A 201 22.88 19.41 4.76
CA GLU A 201 23.29 18.25 3.96
C GLU A 201 24.66 17.72 4.42
N GLN A 202 25.65 18.61 4.60
CA GLN A 202 26.98 18.24 5.07
C GLN A 202 26.97 17.64 6.48
N VAL A 203 26.20 18.21 7.40
CA VAL A 203 26.01 17.68 8.77
C VAL A 203 25.46 16.27 8.71
N THR A 204 24.49 16.01 7.85
CA THR A 204 23.90 14.67 7.73
C THR A 204 24.86 13.67 7.12
N ARG A 205 25.60 14.04 6.08
CA ARG A 205 26.64 13.18 5.49
C ARG A 205 27.73 12.83 6.52
N LYS A 206 28.26 13.82 7.23
CA LYS A 206 29.32 13.62 8.24
C LYS A 206 28.83 12.80 9.43
N SER A 207 27.62 13.07 9.91
CA SER A 207 27.03 12.26 11.00
C SER A 207 26.83 10.81 10.56
N GLN A 208 26.32 10.55 9.35
CA GLN A 208 26.19 9.19 8.83
C GLN A 208 27.54 8.49 8.69
N GLN A 209 28.57 9.17 8.15
CA GLN A 209 29.93 8.63 8.08
C GLN A 209 30.48 8.28 9.48
N THR A 210 30.21 9.12 10.48
CA THR A 210 30.62 8.86 11.87
C THR A 210 29.90 7.63 12.43
N VAL A 211 28.59 7.53 12.24
CA VAL A 211 27.77 6.40 12.70
C VAL A 211 28.16 5.08 12.02
N GLN A 212 28.60 5.12 10.76
CA GLN A 212 29.16 3.96 10.06
C GLN A 212 30.42 3.43 10.72
N GLN A 213 31.28 4.32 11.20
CA GLN A 213 32.53 3.96 11.89
C GLN A 213 32.31 3.54 13.35
N CYS A 214 31.17 3.89 13.96
CA CYS A 214 30.84 3.49 15.32
C CYS A 214 30.53 1.99 15.45
N GLY A 215 30.99 1.38 16.53
CA GLY A 215 30.57 0.03 16.92
C GLY A 215 29.09 -0.03 17.32
N GLN A 216 28.50 -1.23 17.27
CA GLN A 216 27.08 -1.45 17.58
C GLN A 216 26.67 -0.93 18.97
N ALA A 217 27.51 -1.09 19.98
CA ALA A 217 27.22 -0.63 21.34
C ALA A 217 26.99 0.89 21.42
N ILE A 218 27.83 1.68 20.74
CA ILE A 218 27.69 3.14 20.67
C ILE A 218 26.39 3.53 19.96
N ARG A 219 26.03 2.81 18.88
CA ARG A 219 24.80 3.07 18.13
C ARG A 219 23.53 2.72 18.90
N VAL A 220 23.56 1.71 19.77
CA VAL A 220 22.45 1.39 20.68
C VAL A 220 22.36 2.45 21.77
N GLU A 221 23.49 2.86 22.34
CA GLU A 221 23.52 3.92 23.37
C GLU A 221 22.98 5.25 22.84
N ALA A 222 23.35 5.64 21.62
CA ALA A 222 22.93 6.91 21.01
C ALA A 222 21.41 7.05 20.81
N VAL A 223 20.66 5.95 20.78
CA VAL A 223 19.18 5.95 20.63
C VAL A 223 18.46 5.86 21.98
N ARG A 224 19.20 5.72 23.08
CA ARG A 224 18.62 5.63 24.41
C ARG A 224 18.12 6.99 24.86
N SER A 225 16.81 7.14 25.00
CA SER A 225 16.20 8.38 25.50
C SER A 225 16.14 8.42 27.03
N GLU A 226 16.07 7.26 27.69
CA GLU A 226 15.88 7.15 29.15
C GLU A 226 16.90 6.21 29.81
N LYS A 227 17.31 6.54 31.03
CA LYS A 227 18.23 5.71 31.81
C LYS A 227 17.56 4.39 32.19
N GLY A 228 18.11 3.27 31.70
CA GLY A 228 17.57 1.92 31.93
C GLY A 228 16.70 1.38 30.77
N GLN A 229 16.37 2.20 29.78
CA GLN A 229 15.78 1.72 28.54
C GLN A 229 16.80 0.87 27.76
N ILE A 230 16.34 -0.23 27.17
CA ILE A 230 17.14 -1.06 26.25
C ILE A 230 16.58 -0.84 24.84
N PRO A 231 17.20 0.03 24.02
CA PRO A 231 16.76 0.24 22.64
C PRO A 231 16.94 -1.05 21.82
N HIS A 232 15.86 -1.50 21.18
CA HIS A 232 15.90 -2.70 20.33
C HIS A 232 16.55 -2.45 18.96
N TRP A 233 16.63 -1.19 18.53
CA TRP A 233 17.12 -0.82 17.21
C TRP A 233 18.28 0.16 17.37
N PRO A 234 19.50 -0.19 16.93
CA PRO A 234 20.61 0.74 16.91
C PRO A 234 20.36 1.86 15.90
N LEU A 235 21.05 2.99 16.08
CA LEU A 235 21.07 4.04 15.07
C LEU A 235 21.47 3.46 13.70
N LEU A 236 20.66 3.74 12.68
CA LEU A 236 20.88 3.24 11.32
C LEU A 236 22.15 3.84 10.73
N ALA A 237 23.12 2.99 10.39
CA ALA A 237 24.40 3.37 9.83
C ALA A 237 24.45 3.28 8.29
N TYR A 238 23.60 2.46 7.68
CA TYR A 238 23.70 2.09 6.27
C TYR A 238 22.69 2.85 5.41
N MET A 239 22.67 4.17 5.55
CA MET A 239 21.86 5.00 4.65
C MET A 239 22.64 5.20 3.35
N ASP A 240 22.07 4.73 2.24
CA ASP A 240 22.57 5.09 0.91
C ASP A 240 22.35 6.59 0.62
N GLU A 241 22.99 7.06 -0.44
CA GLU A 241 22.96 8.47 -0.84
C GLU A 241 21.54 9.01 -1.05
N ALA A 242 20.64 8.19 -1.63
CA ALA A 242 19.26 8.59 -1.85
C ALA A 242 18.47 8.65 -0.53
N ALA A 243 18.73 7.73 0.40
CA ALA A 243 18.18 7.74 1.73
C ALA A 243 18.65 8.96 2.51
N ILE A 244 19.93 9.34 2.43
CA ILE A 244 20.45 10.57 3.05
C ILE A 244 19.65 11.77 2.55
N LYS A 245 19.54 11.98 1.23
CA LYS A 245 18.78 13.10 0.67
C LYS A 245 17.33 13.14 1.16
N LYS A 246 16.66 11.99 1.16
CA LYS A 246 15.27 11.87 1.64
C LYS A 246 15.11 12.27 3.11
N HIS A 247 16.10 11.96 3.95
CA HIS A 247 16.06 12.28 5.37
C HIS A 247 16.53 13.71 5.68
N VAL A 248 17.37 14.30 4.84
CA VAL A 248 17.81 15.70 4.95
C VAL A 248 16.69 16.66 4.56
N GLN A 249 15.92 16.33 3.53
CA GLN A 249 14.94 17.23 2.93
C GLN A 249 13.96 17.87 3.94
N PRO A 250 13.31 17.13 4.87
CA PRO A 250 12.43 17.76 5.85
C PRO A 250 13.16 18.75 6.77
N TRP A 251 14.41 18.48 7.14
CA TRP A 251 15.21 19.38 7.97
C TRP A 251 15.63 20.64 7.22
N GLN A 252 16.01 20.50 5.96
CA GLN A 252 16.27 21.63 5.07
C GLN A 252 15.03 22.53 4.95
N GLN A 253 13.85 21.96 4.74
CA GLN A 253 12.59 22.69 4.67
C GLN A 253 12.26 23.43 5.97
N ILE A 254 12.42 22.77 7.13
CA ILE A 254 12.17 23.40 8.44
C ILE A 254 13.14 24.56 8.68
N LEU A 255 14.42 24.36 8.42
CA LEU A 255 15.43 25.40 8.66
C LEU A 255 15.30 26.57 7.67
N ALA A 256 14.97 26.29 6.41
CA ALA A 256 14.66 27.31 5.42
C ALA A 256 13.45 28.13 5.84
N PHE A 257 12.38 27.48 6.30
CA PHE A 257 11.19 28.16 6.81
C PHE A 257 11.54 29.10 7.97
N ILE A 258 12.29 28.62 8.96
CA ILE A 258 12.69 29.44 10.11
C ILE A 258 13.56 30.63 9.66
N ALA A 259 14.52 30.40 8.77
CA ALA A 259 15.42 31.46 8.30
C ALA A 259 14.67 32.52 7.45
N GLN A 260 13.72 32.10 6.62
CA GLN A 260 12.94 32.99 5.76
C GLN A 260 11.89 33.79 6.55
N THR A 261 11.25 33.18 7.54
CA THR A 261 10.28 33.87 8.41
C THR A 261 10.92 34.88 9.37
N GLN A 262 12.24 34.78 9.61
CA GLN A 262 12.98 35.78 10.37
C GLN A 262 13.35 37.04 9.55
N ALA A 263 13.25 36.97 8.22
CA ALA A 263 13.47 38.11 7.34
C ALA A 263 12.18 38.94 7.17
N LEU A 264 12.31 40.15 6.63
CA LEU A 264 11.15 41.00 6.37
C LEU A 264 10.28 40.36 5.28
N HIS A 265 9.02 40.08 5.56
CA HIS A 265 8.08 39.47 4.63
C HIS A 265 6.72 40.19 4.67
N ASN A 266 5.93 40.03 3.61
CA ASN A 266 4.72 40.83 3.36
C ASN A 266 3.47 40.33 4.11
N TRP A 267 3.56 39.18 4.76
CA TRP A 267 2.50 38.62 5.60
C TRP A 267 2.90 38.75 7.07
N THR A 268 1.92 38.73 7.97
CA THR A 268 2.18 38.92 9.40
C THR A 268 2.66 37.60 10.02
N SER A 269 3.97 37.38 10.10
CA SER A 269 4.51 36.42 11.08
C SER A 269 4.32 37.01 12.48
N PRO A 270 3.66 36.31 13.42
CA PRO A 270 3.53 36.73 14.82
C PRO A 270 4.88 36.87 15.54
#